data_AF-A0A971LBJ1-F1
#
_entry.id   AF-A0A971LBJ1-F1
#
_cell.length_a   1.000
_cell.length_b   1.000
_cell.length_c   1.000
_cell.angle_alpha   90.00
_cell.angle_beta   90.00
_cell.angle_gamma   90.00
#
_symmetry.space_group_name_H-M   'P 1'
#
loop_
_entity.id
_entity.type
_entity.pdbx_description
1 polymer ?
#
loop_
_entity_poly.entity_id
_entity_poly.type
_entity_poly.pdbx_seq_one_letter_code
_entity_poly.pdbx_strand_id
1 'polypeptide(L)'
;MIFTEDADTKKENAAIIKARFPGVWQVLEELEKSPATGGGFFSVTTAKNGQPTLSLEREGKTYYLHSAYNPEEEAGRLAARMREQAGEANRYKHLFFYGAGLGYQIEAFTRAFPGLPFTVYEPYPEVFRHYLATKPLSNLPLQA
;
A
#
# COMPACT_ATOMS: atom_id res chain seq x y z
N MET A 1 4.58 -21.10 -7.05
CA MET A 1 4.63 -20.36 -8.32
C MET A 1 4.22 -18.94 -7.99
N ILE A 2 5.14 -18.00 -8.15
CA ILE A 2 5.12 -16.65 -7.57
C ILE A 2 4.13 -15.77 -8.38
N PHE A 3 2.92 -15.61 -7.85
CA PHE A 3 1.95 -14.52 -8.06
C PHE A 3 1.26 -14.35 -9.44
N THR A 4 -0.08 -14.27 -9.45
CA THR A 4 -0.93 -13.80 -10.57
C THR A 4 -0.96 -12.25 -10.69
N GLU A 5 -0.99 -11.70 -11.93
CA GLU A 5 -1.12 -10.29 -12.43
C GLU A 5 0.09 -9.29 -12.44
N ASP A 6 0.18 -8.44 -13.48
CA ASP A 6 1.31 -7.60 -13.99
C ASP A 6 2.75 -8.03 -13.65
N ALA A 7 3.38 -8.76 -14.56
CA ALA A 7 4.71 -9.33 -14.40
C ALA A 7 5.85 -8.30 -14.41
N ASP A 8 5.67 -7.15 -15.09
CA ASP A 8 6.74 -6.17 -15.27
C ASP A 8 6.94 -5.35 -13.99
N THR A 9 5.85 -4.83 -13.42
CA THR A 9 5.84 -4.12 -12.13
C THR A 9 6.49 -4.97 -11.02
N LYS A 10 6.17 -6.27 -10.98
CA LYS A 10 6.72 -7.21 -9.98
C LYS A 10 8.24 -7.35 -10.10
N LYS A 11 8.74 -7.53 -11.33
CA LYS A 11 10.16 -7.75 -11.57
C LYS A 11 10.97 -6.52 -11.23
N GLU A 12 10.47 -5.33 -11.58
CA GLU A 12 11.10 -4.06 -11.23
C GLU A 12 11.16 -3.87 -9.71
N ASN A 13 10.03 -4.03 -9.01
CA ASN A 13 9.96 -3.89 -7.56
C ASN A 13 10.90 -4.85 -6.84
N ALA A 14 10.94 -6.12 -7.27
CA ALA A 14 11.86 -7.11 -6.70
C ALA A 14 13.33 -6.71 -6.90
N ALA A 15 13.68 -6.17 -8.07
CA ALA A 15 15.04 -5.69 -8.32
C ALA A 15 15.40 -4.50 -7.42
N ILE A 16 14.49 -3.54 -7.25
CA ILE A 16 14.67 -2.39 -6.35
C ILE A 16 14.88 -2.86 -4.90
N ILE A 17 14.01 -3.74 -4.39
CA ILE A 17 14.09 -4.23 -3.02
C ILE A 17 15.38 -5.04 -2.78
N LYS A 18 15.75 -5.95 -3.69
CA LYS A 18 17.01 -6.71 -3.58
C LYS A 18 18.24 -5.80 -3.51
N ALA A 19 18.27 -4.77 -4.36
CA ALA A 19 19.43 -3.89 -4.46
C ALA A 19 19.53 -2.90 -3.28
N ARG A 20 18.40 -2.37 -2.81
CA ARG A 20 18.36 -1.24 -1.85
C ARG A 20 17.97 -1.64 -0.44
N PHE A 21 17.22 -2.72 -0.27
CA PHE A 21 16.63 -3.15 1.00
C PHE A 21 16.80 -4.67 1.21
N PRO A 22 18.03 -5.20 1.25
CA PRO A 22 18.28 -6.64 1.28
C PRO A 22 17.65 -7.34 2.51
N GLY A 23 17.55 -6.67 3.66
CA GLY A 23 16.85 -7.22 4.83
C GLY A 23 15.35 -7.38 4.61
N VAL A 24 14.72 -6.44 3.88
CA VAL A 24 13.31 -6.55 3.48
C VAL A 24 13.12 -7.70 2.50
N TRP A 25 14.05 -7.87 1.56
CA TRP A 25 14.03 -9.00 0.63
C TRP A 25 14.03 -10.35 1.36
N GLN A 26 14.89 -10.52 2.36
CA GLN A 26 14.97 -11.75 3.16
C GLN A 26 13.63 -12.07 3.85
N VAL A 27 13.00 -11.07 4.48
CA VAL A 27 11.70 -11.23 5.13
C VAL A 27 10.62 -11.66 4.12
N LEU A 28 10.60 -11.07 2.92
CA LEU A 28 9.66 -11.45 1.86
C LEU A 28 9.85 -12.90 1.41
N GLU A 29 11.09 -13.36 1.25
CA GLU A 29 11.39 -14.76 0.89
C GLU A 29 10.99 -15.76 1.99
N GLU A 30 11.08 -15.37 3.25
CA GLU A 30 10.64 -16.19 4.38
C GLU A 30 9.12 -16.32 4.42
N LEU A 31 8.39 -15.21 4.18
CA LEU A 31 6.93 -15.19 4.15
C LEU A 31 6.33 -16.02 3.01
N GLU A 32 7.03 -16.14 1.88
CA GLU A 32 6.60 -17.04 0.80
C GLU A 32 6.66 -18.52 1.23
N LYS A 33 7.68 -18.89 2.00
CA LYS A 33 7.88 -20.27 2.48
C LYS A 33 6.92 -20.62 3.61
N SER A 34 6.54 -19.63 4.41
CA SER A 34 5.59 -19.77 5.51
C SER A 34 4.64 -18.58 5.54
N PRO A 35 3.51 -18.65 4.81
CA PRO A 35 2.52 -17.59 4.85
C PRO A 35 2.04 -17.42 6.29
N ALA A 36 2.26 -16.23 6.86
CA ALA A 36 1.82 -15.91 8.20
C ALA A 36 0.28 -15.87 8.24
N THR A 37 -0.37 -16.97 8.59
CA THR A 37 -1.84 -17.07 8.70
C THR A 37 -2.36 -16.42 9.99
N GLY A 38 -1.81 -15.28 10.40
CA GLY A 38 -2.00 -14.60 11.69
C GLY A 38 -3.41 -14.05 11.96
N GLY A 39 -4.46 -14.77 11.56
CA GLY A 39 -5.86 -14.49 11.87
C GLY A 39 -6.80 -14.36 10.67
N GLY A 40 -6.32 -14.48 9.43
CA GLY A 40 -7.16 -14.42 8.23
C GLY A 40 -6.36 -14.43 6.94
N PHE A 41 -7.04 -14.38 5.80
CA PHE A 41 -6.44 -14.43 4.46
C PHE A 41 -6.64 -13.11 3.73
N PHE A 42 -5.53 -12.46 3.34
CA PHE A 42 -5.59 -11.27 2.50
C PHE A 42 -5.73 -11.66 1.03
N SER A 43 -6.52 -10.89 0.27
CA SER A 43 -6.71 -11.14 -1.16
C SER A 43 -6.98 -9.83 -1.91
N VAL A 44 -6.31 -9.66 -3.05
CA VAL A 44 -6.62 -8.57 -3.97
C VAL A 44 -7.87 -8.97 -4.75
N THR A 45 -8.88 -8.12 -4.70
CA THR A 45 -10.15 -8.26 -5.42
C THR A 45 -10.44 -6.97 -6.21
N THR A 46 -11.51 -6.95 -7.00
CA THR A 46 -11.85 -5.79 -7.84
C THR A 46 -12.97 -4.98 -7.19
N ALA A 47 -12.75 -3.68 -6.97
CA ALA A 47 -13.80 -2.74 -6.55
C ALA A 47 -14.80 -2.49 -7.69
N LYS A 48 -15.98 -1.94 -7.38
CA LYS A 48 -17.03 -1.69 -8.39
C LYS A 48 -16.59 -0.79 -9.56
N ASN A 49 -15.62 0.09 -9.34
CA ASN A 49 -15.05 0.96 -10.36
C ASN A 49 -13.91 0.31 -11.18
N GLY A 50 -13.64 -0.99 -10.97
CA GLY A 50 -12.60 -1.74 -11.69
C GLY A 50 -11.20 -1.65 -11.08
N GLN A 51 -10.97 -0.82 -10.07
CA GLN A 51 -9.67 -0.71 -9.41
C GLN A 51 -9.45 -1.85 -8.40
N PRO A 52 -8.19 -2.26 -8.15
CA PRO A 52 -7.90 -3.29 -7.16
C PRO A 52 -8.22 -2.79 -5.74
N THR A 53 -8.84 -3.63 -4.93
CA THR A 53 -9.03 -3.44 -3.49
C THR A 53 -8.50 -4.66 -2.74
N LEU A 54 -8.21 -4.50 -1.46
CA LEU A 54 -7.67 -5.55 -0.61
C LEU A 54 -8.73 -5.96 0.39
N SER A 55 -9.07 -7.25 0.39
CA SER A 55 -9.96 -7.84 1.39
C SER A 55 -9.18 -8.73 2.35
N LEU A 56 -9.75 -8.90 3.54
CA LEU A 56 -9.34 -9.84 4.57
C LEU A 56 -10.51 -10.77 4.87
N GLU A 57 -10.33 -12.06 4.64
CA GLU A 57 -11.27 -13.07 5.10
C GLU A 57 -10.87 -13.57 6.49
N ARG A 58 -11.76 -13.42 7.46
CA ARG A 58 -11.56 -13.86 8.84
C ARG A 58 -12.89 -14.31 9.45
N GLU A 59 -12.90 -15.49 10.07
CA GLU A 59 -14.08 -16.01 10.78
C GLU A 59 -15.34 -16.05 9.89
N GLY A 60 -15.19 -16.40 8.61
CA GLY A 60 -16.28 -16.47 7.62
C GLY A 60 -16.84 -15.11 7.20
N LYS A 61 -16.16 -14.00 7.55
CA LYS A 61 -16.54 -12.64 7.16
C LYS A 61 -15.45 -12.02 6.30
N THR A 62 -15.87 -11.25 5.31
CA THR A 62 -14.98 -10.45 4.46
C THR A 62 -14.96 -9.01 4.96
N TYR A 63 -13.77 -8.52 5.27
CA TYR A 63 -13.48 -7.13 5.59
C TYR A 63 -12.71 -6.50 4.43
N TYR A 64 -12.93 -5.23 4.15
CA TYR A 64 -12.21 -4.52 3.11
C TYR A 64 -11.30 -3.47 3.73
N LEU A 65 -10.04 -3.45 3.31
CA LEU A 65 -9.04 -2.47 3.76
C LEU A 65 -9.17 -1.14 3.01
N HIS A 66 -9.74 -1.17 1.80
CA HIS A 66 -10.11 0.00 1.01
C HIS A 66 -11.54 -0.15 0.53
N SER A 67 -12.18 0.95 0.13
CA SER A 67 -13.54 0.95 -0.41
C SER A 67 -13.71 -0.12 -1.51
N ALA A 68 -14.72 -0.97 -1.33
CA ALA A 68 -15.15 -1.94 -2.34
C ALA A 68 -15.85 -1.27 -3.54
N TYR A 69 -16.04 0.05 -3.53
CA TYR A 69 -16.71 0.81 -4.57
C TYR A 69 -15.73 1.63 -5.41
N ASN A 70 -14.96 2.49 -4.74
CA ASN A 70 -13.99 3.38 -5.37
C ASN A 70 -12.90 3.75 -4.34
N PRO A 71 -11.79 2.98 -4.28
CA PRO A 71 -10.75 3.18 -3.27
C PRO A 71 -9.94 4.47 -3.48
N GLU A 72 -9.78 4.91 -4.72
CA GLU A 72 -9.11 6.18 -5.02
C GLU A 72 -9.93 7.38 -4.55
N GLU A 73 -11.23 7.39 -4.81
CA GLU A 73 -12.12 8.48 -4.37
C GLU A 73 -12.22 8.56 -2.84
N GLU A 74 -12.25 7.42 -2.16
CA GLU A 74 -12.20 7.37 -0.69
C GLU A 74 -10.94 8.06 -0.15
N ALA A 75 -9.77 7.68 -0.66
CA ALA A 75 -8.50 8.27 -0.26
C ALA A 75 -8.43 9.77 -0.59
N GLY A 76 -8.93 10.18 -1.77
CA GLY A 76 -9.00 11.56 -2.20
C GLY A 76 -9.86 12.43 -1.28
N ARG A 77 -11.05 11.95 -0.89
CA ARG A 77 -11.94 12.66 0.05
C ARG A 77 -11.28 12.85 1.41
N LEU A 78 -10.55 11.84 1.91
CA LEU A 78 -9.81 11.93 3.17
C LEU A 78 -8.69 12.97 3.10
N ALA A 79 -7.89 12.95 2.02
CA ALA A 79 -6.81 13.91 1.81
C ALA A 79 -7.33 15.35 1.68
N ALA A 80 -8.43 15.55 0.94
CA ALA A 80 -9.06 16.86 0.78
C ALA A 80 -9.55 17.43 2.12
N ARG A 81 -10.23 16.62 2.93
CA ARG A 81 -10.66 17.01 4.28
C ARG A 81 -9.49 17.39 5.17
N MET A 82 -8.40 16.62 5.15
CA MET A 82 -7.22 16.97 5.95
C MET A 82 -6.56 18.26 5.46
N ARG A 83 -6.51 18.50 4.15
CA ARG A 83 -5.97 19.74 3.57
C ARG A 83 -6.80 20.96 3.97
N GLU A 84 -8.13 20.85 3.94
CA GLU A 84 -9.04 21.89 4.43
C GLU A 84 -8.78 22.19 5.91
N GLN A 85 -8.68 21.16 6.75
CA GLN A 85 -8.38 21.32 8.17
C GLN A 85 -6.98 21.91 8.42
N ALA A 86 -5.99 21.61 7.58
CA ALA A 86 -4.63 22.14 7.69
C ALA A 86 -4.59 23.67 7.53
N GLY A 87 -5.50 24.23 6.73
CA GLY A 87 -5.52 25.62 6.32
C GLY A 87 -4.37 25.99 5.38
N GLU A 88 -4.28 27.27 5.00
CA GLU A 88 -3.25 27.78 4.07
C GLU A 88 -1.82 27.70 4.65
N ALA A 89 -1.68 27.68 5.97
CA ALA A 89 -0.39 27.73 6.66
C ALA A 89 0.38 26.39 6.67
N ASN A 90 -0.18 25.33 6.07
CA ASN A 90 0.34 23.96 6.03
C ASN A 90 1.29 23.62 7.20
N ARG A 91 0.70 23.57 8.41
CA ARG A 91 1.41 23.38 9.68
C ARG A 91 2.11 22.03 9.83
N TYR A 92 1.82 21.08 8.95
CA TYR A 92 2.42 19.75 8.99
C TYR A 92 3.82 19.78 8.40
N LYS A 93 4.75 19.08 9.07
CA LYS A 93 6.14 18.94 8.60
C LYS A 93 6.44 17.56 8.03
N HIS A 94 5.57 16.59 8.27
CA HIS A 94 5.76 15.19 7.89
C HIS A 94 4.41 14.47 7.82
N LEU A 95 4.28 13.52 6.90
CA LEU A 95 3.14 12.59 6.84
C LEU A 95 3.59 11.21 7.33
N PHE A 96 2.87 10.64 8.28
CA PHE A 96 3.13 9.28 8.76
C PHE A 96 1.95 8.37 8.39
N PHE A 97 2.19 7.42 7.50
CA PHE A 97 1.22 6.41 7.09
C PHE A 97 1.45 5.15 7.90
N TYR A 98 0.46 4.79 8.73
CA TYR A 98 0.40 3.51 9.43
C TYR A 98 -0.52 2.56 8.65
N GLY A 99 0.08 1.68 7.87
CA GLY A 99 -0.56 0.89 6.83
C GLY A 99 -0.30 1.50 5.45
N ALA A 100 0.29 0.72 4.55
CA ALA A 100 0.41 1.06 3.14
C ALA A 100 -0.84 0.63 2.37
N GLY A 101 -1.42 -0.52 2.72
CA GLY A 101 -2.50 -1.12 1.97
C GLY A 101 -2.11 -1.30 0.50
N LEU A 102 -2.91 -0.77 -0.44
CA LEU A 102 -2.58 -0.73 -1.88
C LEU A 102 -2.11 0.66 -2.34
N GLY A 103 -1.75 1.55 -1.42
CA GLY A 103 -1.12 2.84 -1.72
C GLY A 103 -2.05 4.02 -1.99
N TYR A 104 -3.37 3.83 -2.05
CA TYR A 104 -4.31 4.91 -2.40
C TYR A 104 -4.18 6.16 -1.52
N GLN A 105 -4.03 5.98 -0.20
CA GLN A 105 -3.83 7.10 0.72
C GLN A 105 -2.48 7.79 0.49
N ILE A 106 -1.40 7.03 0.25
CA ILE A 106 -0.07 7.59 -0.02
C ILE A 106 -0.14 8.48 -1.27
N GLU A 107 -0.71 7.98 -2.36
CA GLU A 107 -0.87 8.73 -3.61
C GLU A 107 -1.76 9.98 -3.43
N ALA A 108 -2.91 9.84 -2.77
CA ALA A 108 -3.82 10.96 -2.57
C ALA A 108 -3.20 12.07 -1.70
N PHE A 109 -2.54 11.70 -0.60
CA PHE A 109 -1.93 12.65 0.31
C PHE A 109 -0.66 13.29 -0.24
N THR A 110 0.20 12.55 -0.96
CA THR A 110 1.39 13.13 -1.60
C THR A 110 1.02 14.13 -2.70
N ARG A 111 -0.11 13.91 -3.42
CA ARG A 111 -0.68 14.92 -4.32
C ARG A 111 -1.27 16.12 -3.56
N ALA A 112 -1.95 15.88 -2.44
CA ALA A 112 -2.57 16.94 -1.64
C ALA A 112 -1.54 17.81 -0.88
N PHE A 113 -0.39 17.25 -0.55
CA PHE A 113 0.68 17.88 0.25
C PHE A 113 2.03 17.75 -0.46
N PRO A 114 2.20 18.38 -1.64
CA PRO A 114 3.40 18.24 -2.44
C PRO A 114 4.63 18.72 -1.66
N GLY A 115 5.71 17.93 -1.69
CA GLY A 115 6.98 18.26 -1.05
C GLY A 115 7.05 18.00 0.46
N LEU A 116 5.97 17.56 1.11
CA LEU A 116 6.06 17.11 2.50
C LEU A 116 6.78 15.76 2.55
N PRO A 117 7.82 15.61 3.39
CA PRO A 117 8.42 14.30 3.61
C PRO A 117 7.38 13.38 4.24
N PHE A 118 7.53 12.08 3.98
CA PHE A 118 6.62 11.08 4.53
C PHE A 118 7.33 9.78 4.86
N THR A 119 6.72 9.02 5.76
CA THR A 119 7.14 7.67 6.13
C THR A 119 5.95 6.75 6.04
N VAL A 120 6.18 5.55 5.53
CA VAL A 120 5.19 4.49 5.42
C VAL A 120 5.67 3.33 6.28
N TYR A 121 4.80 2.88 7.18
CA TYR A 121 5.00 1.65 7.95
C TYR A 121 3.86 0.70 7.64
N GLU A 122 4.15 -0.46 7.04
CA GLU A 122 3.15 -1.51 6.82
C GLU A 122 3.34 -2.61 7.88
N PRO A 123 2.44 -2.70 8.88
CA PRO A 123 2.58 -3.68 9.96
C PRO A 123 2.39 -5.12 9.51
N TYR A 124 1.72 -5.38 8.38
CA TYR A 124 1.44 -6.72 7.89
C TYR A 124 2.28 -7.01 6.64
N PRO A 125 3.32 -7.85 6.76
CA PRO A 125 4.17 -8.14 5.62
C PRO A 125 3.44 -8.76 4.42
N GLU A 126 2.35 -9.49 4.65
CA GLU A 126 1.48 -9.99 3.56
C GLU A 126 0.80 -8.84 2.79
N VAL A 127 0.32 -7.80 3.49
CA VAL A 127 -0.24 -6.61 2.84
C VAL A 127 0.84 -5.90 2.02
N PHE A 128 2.06 -5.79 2.56
CA PHE A 128 3.17 -5.22 1.82
C PHE A 128 3.50 -6.01 0.55
N ARG A 129 3.45 -7.35 0.60
CA ARG A 129 3.60 -8.21 -0.59
C ARG A 129 2.54 -7.89 -1.66
N HIS A 130 1.28 -7.68 -1.26
CA HIS A 130 0.21 -7.29 -2.19
C HIS A 130 0.41 -5.87 -2.76
N TYR A 131 0.92 -4.94 -1.96
CA TYR A 131 1.32 -3.62 -2.44
C TYR A 131 2.37 -3.73 -3.55
N LEU A 132 3.46 -4.47 -3.30
CA LEU A 132 4.56 -4.67 -4.25
C LEU A 132 4.12 -5.38 -5.55
N ALA A 133 3.03 -6.13 -5.52
CA ALA A 133 2.46 -6.77 -6.70
C ALA A 133 1.55 -5.86 -7.53
N THR A 134 1.08 -4.75 -6.97
CA THR A 134 0.05 -3.90 -7.59
C THR A 134 0.53 -2.49 -7.93
N LYS A 135 1.60 -2.00 -7.28
CA LYS A 135 2.08 -0.62 -7.43
C LYS A 135 3.60 -0.57 -7.67
N PRO A 136 4.07 0.15 -8.71
CA PRO A 136 5.51 0.37 -8.92
C PRO A 136 6.10 1.20 -7.78
N LEU A 137 7.16 0.68 -7.15
CA LEU A 137 7.94 1.39 -6.13
C LEU A 137 8.70 2.58 -6.72
N SER A 138 9.01 2.54 -8.01
CA SER A 138 9.67 3.63 -8.73
C SER A 138 8.86 4.93 -8.75
N ASN A 139 7.56 4.86 -8.46
CA ASN A 139 6.71 6.04 -8.28
C ASN A 139 6.90 6.74 -6.92
N LEU A 140 7.65 6.14 -5.99
CA LEU A 140 7.94 6.73 -4.68
C LEU A 140 9.37 7.30 -4.62
N PRO A 141 9.60 8.41 -3.90
CA PRO A 141 10.93 8.93 -3.60
C PRO A 141 11.61 8.07 -2.53
N LEU A 142 11.97 6.83 -2.88
CA LEU A 142 12.52 5.84 -1.94
C LEU A 142 13.84 6.34 -1.32
N GLN A 143 13.96 6.21 0.00
CA GLN A 143 15.20 6.41 0.77
C GLN A 143 15.51 5.12 1.54
N ALA A 144 16.78 4.75 1.61
CA ALA A 144 17.27 3.53 2.27
C ALA A 144 17.97 3.86 3.58
#